data_AF-A0A0R3KF51-F1
#
_entry.id   AF-A0A0R3KF51-F1
#
_cell.length_a   1.000
_cell.length_b   1.000
_cell.length_c   1.000
_cell.angle_alpha   90.00
_cell.angle_beta   90.00
_cell.angle_gamma   90.00
#
_symmetry.space_group_name_H-M   'P 1'
#
loop_
_entity.id
_entity.type
_entity.pdbx_description
1 polymer ?
#
loop_
_entity_poly.entity_id
_entity_poly.type
_entity_poly.pdbx_seq_one_letter_code
_entity_poly.pdbx_strand_id
1 'polypeptide(L)'
;MKNILILVGILLASLLAPKAEAAVLRSKLSSPNVWVFKDSDALSHFERIAQGGAPDETAVAPLLACKTPQGSKITVFSRGDLTAFVRVIEGSAKGCEGTVPLGFVQDK
;
A
#
# COMPACT_ATOMS: atom_id res chain seq x y z
N MET A 1 45.66 35.55 15.82
CA MET A 1 45.24 34.14 15.67
C MET A 1 43.87 33.96 16.29
N LYS A 2 42.84 34.45 15.61
CA LYS A 2 41.41 34.28 15.91
C LYS A 2 40.79 34.06 14.53
N ASN A 3 39.70 33.30 14.43
CA ASN A 3 38.95 32.96 13.22
C ASN A 3 39.08 31.50 12.75
N ILE A 4 39.15 30.55 13.69
CA ILE A 4 38.86 29.13 13.42
C ILE A 4 37.80 28.68 14.42
N LEU A 5 36.58 29.21 14.33
CA LEU A 5 35.49 28.74 15.21
C LEU A 5 34.08 28.95 14.65
N ILE A 6 33.92 29.21 13.34
CA ILE A 6 32.61 29.50 12.72
C ILE A 6 32.22 28.48 11.64
N LEU A 7 33.05 27.45 11.38
CA LEU A 7 32.77 26.46 10.32
C LEU A 7 32.11 25.17 10.81
N VAL A 8 31.95 24.97 12.12
CA VAL A 8 31.33 23.73 12.68
C VAL A 8 29.82 23.90 12.93
N GLY A 9 29.28 25.12 12.90
CA GLY A 9 27.89 25.40 13.28
C GLY A 9 26.82 25.16 12.20
N ILE A 10 27.20 25.00 10.93
CA ILE A 10 26.24 24.99 9.80
C ILE A 10 25.94 23.57 9.30
N LEU A 11 26.70 22.55 9.72
CA LEU A 11 26.58 21.19 9.18
C LEU A 11 25.62 20.25 9.94
N LEU A 12 24.86 20.76 10.92
CA LEU A 12 23.98 19.95 11.79
C LEU A 12 22.47 20.17 11.57
N ALA A 13 22.05 20.78 10.44
CA ALA A 13 20.64 21.09 10.18
C ALA A 13 19.94 20.10 9.21
N SER A 14 20.63 19.08 8.69
CA SER A 14 20.13 18.26 7.56
C SER A 14 19.53 16.89 7.94
N LEU A 15 19.26 16.59 9.22
CA LEU A 15 18.77 15.25 9.64
C LEU A 15 17.31 15.18 10.09
N LEU A 16 16.55 16.28 10.02
CA LEU A 16 15.11 16.27 10.26
C LEU A 16 14.33 16.22 8.94
N ALA A 17 14.66 15.27 8.06
CA ALA A 17 13.73 14.92 7.00
C ALA A 17 12.54 14.22 7.68
N PRO A 18 11.31 14.74 7.59
CA PRO A 18 10.15 13.99 8.04
C PRO A 18 10.16 12.66 7.29
N LYS A 19 10.28 11.55 8.00
CA LYS A 19 10.00 10.24 7.41
C LYS A 19 8.56 10.31 6.95
N ALA A 20 8.35 10.42 5.64
CA ALA A 20 7.03 10.18 5.07
C ALA A 20 6.63 8.78 5.51
N GLU A 21 5.67 8.69 6.42
CA GLU A 21 5.21 7.42 6.92
C GLU A 21 4.53 6.69 5.76
N ALA A 22 4.99 5.47 5.46
CA ALA A 22 4.46 4.73 4.34
C ALA A 22 2.98 4.40 4.59
N ALA A 23 2.15 4.60 3.57
CA ALA A 23 0.75 4.18 3.60
C ALA A 23 0.65 2.67 3.87
N VAL A 24 -0.46 2.25 4.46
CA VAL A 24 -0.69 0.83 4.80
C VAL A 24 -1.98 0.32 4.17
N LEU A 25 -2.00 -0.97 3.84
CA LEU A 25 -3.19 -1.66 3.38
C LEU A 25 -4.02 -2.18 4.56
N ARG A 26 -5.31 -1.81 4.60
CA ARG A 26 -6.29 -2.36 5.55
C ARG A 26 -7.64 -2.59 4.89
N SER A 27 -8.12 -3.82 4.85
CA SER A 27 -9.47 -4.12 4.36
C SER A 27 -10.47 -4.19 5.53
N LYS A 28 -11.72 -3.83 5.26
CA LYS A 28 -12.84 -4.01 6.20
C LYS A 28 -13.40 -5.45 6.22
N LEU A 29 -12.90 -6.30 5.33
CA LEU A 29 -13.29 -7.71 5.33
C LEU A 29 -12.72 -8.38 6.59
N SER A 30 -13.47 -9.30 7.19
CA SER A 30 -13.02 -10.16 8.30
C SER A 30 -11.98 -11.20 7.84
N SER A 31 -11.01 -10.76 7.03
CA SER A 31 -9.92 -11.55 6.49
C SER A 31 -8.60 -11.08 7.11
N PRO A 32 -7.71 -12.01 7.52
CA PRO A 32 -6.36 -11.67 7.97
C PRO A 32 -5.49 -11.07 6.86
N ASN A 33 -5.92 -11.22 5.60
CA ASN A 33 -5.23 -10.73 4.42
C ASN A 33 -6.07 -9.68 3.68
N VAL A 34 -5.39 -8.68 3.13
CA VAL A 34 -5.88 -7.81 2.08
C VAL A 34 -5.58 -8.45 0.73
N TRP A 35 -6.56 -8.45 -0.15
CA TRP A 35 -6.42 -8.96 -1.51
C TRP A 35 -6.02 -7.84 -2.44
N VAL A 36 -4.91 -8.02 -3.16
CA VAL A 36 -4.40 -7.10 -4.17
C VAL A 36 -4.72 -7.69 -5.54
N PHE A 37 -5.50 -6.99 -6.35
CA PHE A 37 -5.98 -7.46 -7.65
C PHE A 37 -4.97 -7.14 -8.74
N LYS A 38 -4.90 -7.95 -9.81
CA LYS A 38 -3.96 -7.73 -10.92
C LYS A 38 -4.12 -6.36 -11.56
N ASP A 39 -5.36 -5.92 -11.74
CA ASP A 39 -5.76 -4.68 -12.39
C ASP A 39 -7.17 -4.25 -11.92
N SER A 40 -7.67 -3.15 -12.47
CA SER A 40 -9.02 -2.65 -12.20
C SER A 40 -10.12 -3.60 -12.65
N ASP A 41 -9.91 -4.31 -13.77
CA ASP A 41 -10.92 -5.19 -14.36
C ASP A 41 -11.13 -6.44 -13.50
N ALA A 42 -10.03 -6.98 -12.95
CA ALA A 42 -10.02 -8.06 -11.98
C ALA A 42 -10.75 -7.65 -10.68
N LEU A 43 -10.54 -6.43 -10.20
CA LEU A 43 -11.27 -5.88 -9.05
C LEU A 43 -12.78 -5.75 -9.36
N SER A 44 -13.15 -5.17 -10.51
CA SER A 44 -14.55 -5.05 -10.91
C SER A 44 -15.22 -6.41 -11.15
N HIS A 45 -14.47 -7.42 -11.61
CA HIS A 45 -14.98 -8.79 -11.69
C HIS A 45 -15.23 -9.37 -10.31
N PHE A 46 -14.31 -9.19 -9.37
CA PHE A 46 -14.49 -9.59 -7.99
C PHE A 46 -15.72 -8.93 -7.35
N GLU A 47 -15.94 -7.63 -7.55
CA GLU A 47 -17.10 -6.92 -7.01
C GLU A 47 -18.43 -7.52 -7.51
N ARG A 48 -18.49 -7.94 -8.77
CA ARG A 48 -19.66 -8.65 -9.33
C ARG A 48 -19.86 -10.03 -8.70
N ILE A 49 -18.77 -10.76 -8.43
CA ILE A 49 -18.84 -12.08 -7.77
C ILE A 49 -19.28 -11.92 -6.31
N ALA A 50 -18.73 -10.94 -5.59
CA ALA A 50 -19.00 -10.70 -4.18
C ALA A 50 -20.43 -10.23 -3.88
N GLN A 51 -21.12 -9.65 -4.86
CA GLN A 51 -22.55 -9.32 -4.73
C GLN A 51 -23.44 -10.55 -4.48
N GLY A 52 -22.97 -11.76 -4.84
CA GLY A 52 -23.68 -13.01 -4.60
C GLY A 52 -23.48 -13.64 -3.22
N GLY A 53 -22.63 -13.07 -2.36
CA GLY A 53 -22.33 -13.60 -1.02
C GLY A 53 -20.84 -13.58 -0.66
N ALA A 54 -20.46 -14.39 0.33
CA ALA A 54 -19.05 -14.51 0.70
C ALA A 54 -18.22 -15.03 -0.50
N PRO A 55 -17.15 -14.33 -0.90
CA PRO A 55 -16.43 -14.68 -2.11
C PRO A 55 -15.72 -16.03 -1.96
N ASP A 56 -15.97 -16.94 -2.91
CA ASP A 56 -15.23 -18.19 -3.04
C ASP A 56 -13.77 -17.88 -3.40
N GLU A 57 -12.84 -18.23 -2.51
CA GLU A 57 -11.42 -18.00 -2.71
C GLU A 57 -10.90 -18.62 -4.01
N THR A 58 -11.46 -19.74 -4.45
CA THR A 58 -11.08 -20.42 -5.70
C THR A 58 -11.46 -19.60 -6.93
N ALA A 59 -12.62 -18.95 -6.88
CA ALA A 59 -13.09 -18.05 -7.94
C ALA A 59 -12.29 -16.74 -7.98
N VAL A 60 -11.81 -16.27 -6.82
CA VAL A 60 -11.08 -15.01 -6.72
C VAL A 60 -9.59 -15.16 -6.98
N ALA A 61 -8.96 -16.30 -6.64
CA ALA A 61 -7.52 -16.50 -6.78
C ALA A 61 -6.95 -16.12 -8.17
N PRO A 62 -7.61 -16.42 -9.31
CA PRO A 62 -7.13 -16.01 -10.63
C PRO A 62 -7.11 -14.49 -10.87
N LEU A 63 -7.85 -13.72 -10.07
CA LEU A 63 -7.98 -12.27 -10.17
C LEU A 63 -6.91 -11.53 -9.34
N LEU A 64 -6.23 -12.25 -8.42
CA LEU A 64 -5.28 -11.65 -7.49
C LEU A 64 -3.87 -11.57 -8.07
N ALA A 65 -3.20 -10.46 -7.81
CA ALA A 65 -1.75 -10.36 -7.90
C ALA A 65 -1.09 -11.03 -6.67
N CYS A 66 -1.61 -10.75 -5.48
CA CYS A 66 -1.18 -11.39 -4.24
C CYS A 66 -2.22 -11.22 -3.11
N LYS A 67 -2.02 -11.99 -2.04
CA LYS A 67 -2.61 -11.76 -0.72
C LYS A 67 -1.53 -11.17 0.18
N THR A 68 -1.84 -10.10 0.90
CA THR A 68 -0.88 -9.44 1.81
C THR A 68 -1.49 -9.30 3.21
N PRO A 69 -0.74 -9.46 4.31
CA PRO A 69 -1.29 -9.29 5.64
C PRO A 69 -1.89 -7.88 5.86
N GLN A 70 -2.91 -7.78 6.69
CA GLN A 70 -3.44 -6.50 7.16
C GLN A 70 -2.33 -5.64 7.77
N GLY A 71 -2.29 -4.35 7.43
CA GLY A 71 -1.27 -3.40 7.89
C GLY A 71 0.04 -3.39 7.08
N SER A 72 0.12 -4.14 5.98
CA SER A 72 1.31 -4.15 5.12
C SER A 72 1.58 -2.76 4.53
N LYS A 73 2.84 -2.34 4.59
CA LYS A 73 3.27 -1.04 4.05
C LYS A 73 3.32 -1.07 2.53
N ILE A 74 2.88 0.02 1.92
CA ILE A 74 2.81 0.20 0.48
C ILE A 74 3.38 1.53 0.02
N THR A 75 3.77 1.58 -1.25
CA THR A 75 3.84 2.80 -2.04
C THR A 75 2.60 2.88 -2.92
N VAL A 76 1.98 4.05 -2.97
CA VAL A 76 0.86 4.33 -3.89
C VAL A 76 1.44 5.02 -5.13
N PHE A 77 1.26 4.43 -6.30
CA PHE A 77 1.73 5.01 -7.56
C PHE A 77 0.69 5.90 -8.22
N SER A 78 -0.58 5.50 -8.15
CA SER A 78 -1.69 6.29 -8.68
C SER A 78 -2.94 6.08 -7.82
N ARG A 79 -3.77 7.13 -7.75
CA ARG A 79 -5.10 7.11 -7.14
C ARG A 79 -6.11 7.52 -8.21
N GLY A 80 -7.12 6.68 -8.42
CA GLY A 80 -8.34 7.05 -9.11
C GLY A 80 -9.44 7.41 -8.11
N ASP A 81 -10.66 7.59 -8.60
CA ASP A 81 -11.81 7.98 -7.77
C ASP A 81 -12.19 6.90 -6.74
N LEU A 82 -12.07 5.62 -7.12
CA LEU A 82 -12.49 4.47 -6.29
C LEU A 82 -11.38 3.46 -6.01
N THR A 83 -10.25 3.54 -6.72
CA THR A 83 -9.18 2.54 -6.66
C THR A 83 -7.80 3.20 -6.55
N ALA A 84 -6.81 2.43 -6.13
CA ALA A 84 -5.41 2.84 -6.12
C ALA A 84 -4.53 1.72 -6.68
N PHE A 85 -3.51 2.09 -7.45
CA PHE A 85 -2.43 1.18 -7.85
C PHE A 85 -1.27 1.29 -6.88
N VAL A 86 -0.87 0.15 -6.30
CA VAL A 86 0.04 0.10 -5.16
C VAL A 86 1.12 -0.96 -5.35
N ARG A 87 2.25 -0.77 -4.67
CA ARG A 87 3.29 -1.80 -4.47
C ARG A 87 3.49 -2.06 -2.99
N VAL A 88 3.51 -3.32 -2.59
CA VAL A 88 3.89 -3.74 -1.24
C VAL A 88 5.40 -3.60 -1.06
N ILE A 89 5.83 -2.87 -0.03
CA ILE A 89 7.25 -2.57 0.20
C ILE A 89 7.86 -3.32 1.39
N GLU A 90 7.03 -3.99 2.19
CA GLU A 90 7.45 -4.76 3.37
C GLU A 90 6.62 -6.05 3.55
N GLY A 91 7.22 -7.07 4.16
CA GLY A 91 6.55 -8.34 4.46
C GLY A 91 6.73 -9.42 3.38
N SER A 92 5.97 -10.52 3.52
CA SER A 92 6.07 -11.70 2.65
C SER A 92 5.62 -11.46 1.20
N ALA A 93 4.79 -10.44 0.97
CA ALA A 93 4.33 -10.04 -0.35
C ALA A 93 5.11 -8.86 -0.94
N LYS A 94 6.29 -8.52 -0.39
CA LYS A 94 7.12 -7.40 -0.88
C LYS A 94 7.39 -7.53 -2.38
N GLY A 95 7.20 -6.43 -3.10
CA GLY A 95 7.33 -6.35 -4.56
C GLY A 95 6.06 -6.68 -5.33
N CYS A 96 5.03 -7.21 -4.67
CA CYS A 96 3.72 -7.38 -5.30
C CYS A 96 3.12 -6.02 -5.66
N GLU A 97 2.62 -5.92 -6.87
CA GLU A 97 1.92 -4.74 -7.38
C GLU A 97 0.51 -5.10 -7.82
N GLY A 98 -0.39 -4.13 -7.70
CA GLY A 98 -1.74 -4.31 -8.21
C GLY A 98 -2.69 -3.22 -7.74
N THR A 99 -3.97 -3.48 -7.99
CA THR A 99 -5.06 -2.56 -7.73
C THR A 99 -5.79 -2.96 -6.46
N VAL A 100 -6.14 -1.97 -5.64
CA VAL A 100 -6.96 -2.12 -4.44
C VAL A 100 -8.08 -1.05 -4.43
N PRO A 101 -9.21 -1.30 -3.75
CA PRO A 101 -10.15 -0.23 -3.42
C PRO A 101 -9.45 0.90 -2.66
N LEU A 102 -9.76 2.15 -3.00
CA LEU A 102 -9.14 3.32 -2.37
C LEU A 102 -9.37 3.34 -0.85
N GLY A 103 -10.54 2.87 -0.41
CA GLY A 103 -10.88 2.73 1.01
C GLY A 103 -10.01 1.72 1.78
N PHE A 104 -9.15 0.96 1.11
CA PHE A 104 -8.18 0.07 1.76
C PHE A 104 -6.81 0.72 1.99
N VAL A 105 -6.56 1.89 1.39
CA VAL A 105 -5.33 2.64 1.58
C VAL A 105 -5.50 3.58 2.77
N GLN A 106 -4.66 3.43 3.79
CA GLN A 106 -4.61 4.35 4.93
C GLN A 106 -3.28 5.10 4.92
N ASP A 107 -3.36 6.40 4.69
CA ASP A 107 -2.27 7.32 4.96
C ASP A 107 -2.11 7.45 6.48
N LYS A 108 -0.87 7.43 6.96
CA LYS A 108 -0.55 7.67 8.37
C LYS A 108 -0.15 9.11 8.60
#